data_AF-A0A9E3A9E1-F1
#
_entry.id   AF-A0A9E3A9E1-F1
#
_cell.length_a   1.000
_cell.length_b   1.000
_cell.length_c   1.000
_cell.angle_alpha   90.00
_cell.angle_beta   90.00
_cell.angle_gamma   90.00
#
_symmetry.space_group_name_H-M   'P 1'
#
loop_
_entity.id
_entity.type
_entity.pdbx_description
1 polymer ?
#
loop_
_entity_poly.entity_id
_entity_poly.type
_entity_poly.pdbx_seq_one_letter_code
_entity_poly.pdbx_strand_id
1 'polypeptide(L)'
;MSHEREPRVIFGFHAVLARLRADPASVLEIFLDETRNDARGKDLAAIAGRAGVKLMRVPTKRLDGFYGGGRHQGVVARIEMKRLSHSLDEIVEQVEKPLLLVLDGVTDPHNLGACLRVANAAGANAVVAPKDRAAGITAAVSKVASGAAESTPYLMVTNLARALAELKERNIWIVGADERAEKTLYEADLPDSIAWVLGAEGEGMRRLTRESCDLLVRIPMGGEVESLNVSVSAGVCLFGSVRRRAAMKAAKYSPPDPTQIELKPEALDYWARTLETKPERIKKAVQKVGPVLETVKKELGIAGV
;
A
#
# COMPACT_ATOMS: atom_id res chain seq x y z
N MET A 1 21.78 5.27 -12.32
CA MET A 1 21.05 4.39 -11.38
C MET A 1 21.40 4.80 -9.96
N SER A 2 20.44 4.71 -9.03
CA SER A 2 20.56 4.83 -7.56
C SER A 2 20.81 6.21 -6.90
N HIS A 3 19.84 7.14 -7.01
CA HIS A 3 19.62 8.20 -6.00
C HIS A 3 18.18 8.15 -5.47
N GLU A 4 17.65 6.95 -5.22
CA GLU A 4 16.26 6.75 -4.78
C GLU A 4 16.11 6.73 -3.24
N ARG A 5 17.22 6.74 -2.50
CA ARG A 5 17.23 6.66 -1.03
C ARG A 5 18.21 7.65 -0.40
N GLU A 6 17.79 8.28 0.69
CA GLU A 6 18.58 9.25 1.45
C GLU A 6 19.01 8.66 2.80
N PRO A 7 20.30 8.77 3.17
CA PRO A 7 20.81 8.22 4.43
C PRO A 7 20.30 9.03 5.63
N ARG A 8 19.79 8.32 6.63
CA ARG A 8 19.28 8.91 7.87
C ARG A 8 19.71 8.08 9.08
N VAL A 9 19.75 8.73 10.24
CA VAL A 9 20.05 8.08 11.53
C VAL A 9 18.79 8.07 12.38
N ILE A 10 18.46 6.92 12.95
CA ILE A 10 17.37 6.77 13.92
C ILE A 10 17.90 6.27 15.27
N PHE A 11 17.26 6.71 16.34
CA PHE A 11 17.73 6.55 17.71
C PHE A 11 16.72 5.77 18.56
N GLY A 12 17.21 4.90 19.44
CA GLY A 12 16.36 4.21 20.42
C GLY A 12 15.67 2.95 19.90
N PHE A 13 15.35 2.05 20.84
CA PHE A 13 14.83 0.72 20.52
C PHE A 13 13.53 0.75 19.73
N HIS A 14 12.60 1.65 20.07
CA HIS A 14 11.30 1.73 19.41
C HIS A 14 11.44 2.05 17.92
N ALA A 15 12.19 3.10 17.58
CA ALA A 15 12.36 3.52 16.19
C ALA A 15 13.08 2.44 15.36
N VAL A 16 14.15 1.86 15.91
CA VAL A 16 14.92 0.81 15.24
C VAL A 16 14.09 -0.44 15.01
N LEU A 17 13.38 -0.92 16.05
CA LEU A 17 12.52 -2.10 15.92
C LEU A 17 11.33 -1.87 14.99
N ALA A 18 10.71 -0.68 15.04
CA ALA A 18 9.62 -0.33 14.14
C ALA A 18 10.09 -0.36 12.69
N ARG A 19 11.26 0.23 12.40
CA ARG A 19 11.80 0.24 11.04
C ARG A 19 12.22 -1.15 10.56
N LEU A 20 12.88 -1.92 11.42
CA LEU A 20 13.32 -3.28 11.10
C LEU A 20 12.14 -4.23 10.83
N ARG A 21 10.97 -3.98 11.44
CA ARG A 21 9.73 -4.72 11.15
C ARG A 21 9.03 -4.25 9.88
N ALA A 22 9.00 -2.94 9.65
CA ALA A 22 8.28 -2.34 8.54
C ALA A 22 9.01 -2.49 7.20
N ASP A 23 10.33 -2.25 7.20
CA ASP A 23 11.18 -2.31 6.01
C ASP A 23 12.62 -2.65 6.42
N PRO A 24 12.93 -3.94 6.65
CA PRO A 24 14.28 -4.36 7.03
C PRO A 24 15.34 -4.01 5.98
N ALA A 25 14.97 -3.95 4.69
CA ALA A 25 15.87 -3.60 3.59
C ALA A 25 16.26 -2.11 3.59
N SER A 26 15.56 -1.26 4.35
CA SER A 26 15.98 0.12 4.58
C SER A 26 17.02 0.28 5.69
N VAL A 27 17.26 -0.75 6.51
CA VAL A 27 18.20 -0.67 7.64
C VAL A 27 19.59 -1.15 7.18
N LEU A 28 20.53 -0.23 7.06
CA LEU A 28 21.88 -0.51 6.59
C LEU A 28 22.72 -1.19 7.67
N GLU A 29 22.71 -0.62 8.87
CA GLU A 29 23.49 -1.11 10.00
C GLU A 29 22.91 -0.63 11.33
N ILE A 30 23.00 -1.50 12.35
CA ILE A 30 22.57 -1.24 13.71
C ILE A 30 23.81 -1.19 14.61
N PHE A 31 23.90 -0.16 15.43
CA PHE A 31 24.90 0.00 16.48
C PHE A 31 24.23 -0.19 17.83
N LEU A 32 24.66 -1.21 18.56
CA LEU A 32 24.20 -1.53 19.91
C LEU A 32 25.33 -1.25 20.89
N ASP A 33 25.02 -0.64 22.03
CA ASP A 33 25.99 -0.46 23.11
C ASP A 33 26.52 -1.83 23.55
N GLU A 34 27.85 -1.97 23.63
CA GLU A 34 28.49 -3.23 24.02
C GLU A 34 28.08 -3.70 25.44
N THR A 35 27.72 -2.75 26.31
CA THR A 35 27.25 -3.01 27.68
C THR A 35 25.81 -3.52 27.74
N ARG A 36 25.03 -3.41 26.64
CA ARG A 36 23.64 -3.90 26.55
C ARG A 36 23.58 -5.41 26.38
N ASN A 37 23.56 -6.11 27.51
CA ASN A 37 23.34 -7.56 27.62
C ASN A 37 21.99 -7.92 28.25
N ASP A 38 21.11 -6.94 28.42
CA ASP A 38 19.74 -7.09 28.86
C ASP A 38 18.85 -7.75 27.79
N ALA A 39 17.65 -8.19 28.21
CA ALA A 39 16.70 -8.87 27.33
C ALA A 39 16.41 -8.06 26.06
N ARG A 40 16.22 -6.74 26.17
CA ARG A 40 16.00 -5.86 25.02
C ARG A 40 17.13 -5.87 23.99
N GLY A 41 18.38 -5.83 24.44
CA GLY A 41 19.55 -5.90 23.56
C GLY A 41 19.64 -7.25 22.84
N LYS A 42 19.37 -8.34 23.57
CA LYS A 42 19.35 -9.70 23.00
C LYS A 42 18.23 -9.89 21.98
N ASP A 43 17.03 -9.40 22.28
CA ASP A 43 15.88 -9.47 21.38
C ASP A 43 16.13 -8.72 20.07
N LEU A 44 16.67 -7.50 20.16
CA LEU A 44 17.02 -6.72 18.98
C LEU A 44 18.05 -7.46 18.11
N ALA A 45 19.08 -8.06 18.72
CA ALA A 45 20.08 -8.81 17.99
C ALA A 45 19.48 -10.04 17.27
N ALA A 46 18.57 -10.76 17.94
CA ALA A 46 17.85 -11.88 17.32
C ALA A 46 16.94 -11.44 16.17
N ILE A 47 16.28 -10.28 16.26
CA ILE A 47 15.45 -9.75 15.18
C ILE A 47 16.33 -9.28 14.01
N ALA A 48 17.42 -8.57 14.28
CA ALA A 48 18.37 -8.09 13.26
C ALA A 48 19.01 -9.26 12.50
N GLY A 49 19.44 -10.31 13.22
CA GLY A 49 19.98 -11.52 12.63
C GLY A 49 18.98 -12.24 11.71
N ARG A 50 17.72 -12.37 12.13
CA ARG A 50 16.64 -12.93 11.29
C ARG A 50 16.35 -12.09 10.05
N ALA A 51 16.50 -10.77 10.15
CA ALA A 51 16.30 -9.84 9.05
C ALA A 51 17.54 -9.70 8.14
N GLY A 52 18.67 -10.36 8.46
CA GLY A 52 19.92 -10.25 7.69
C GLY A 52 20.62 -8.89 7.84
N VAL A 53 20.28 -8.10 8.85
CA VAL A 53 20.83 -6.76 9.07
C VAL A 53 22.06 -6.82 9.97
N LYS A 54 23.14 -6.13 9.55
CA LYS A 54 24.39 -6.07 10.30
C LYS A 54 24.20 -5.33 11.63
N LEU A 55 24.48 -6.00 12.73
CA LEU A 55 24.53 -5.40 14.07
C LEU A 55 25.97 -5.38 14.60
N MET A 56 26.43 -4.21 15.03
CA MET A 56 27.75 -4.01 15.64
C MET A 56 27.59 -3.58 17.09
N ARG A 57 28.28 -4.28 17.99
CA ARG A 57 28.45 -3.83 19.37
C ARG A 57 29.54 -2.77 19.43
N VAL A 58 29.27 -1.62 20.05
CA VAL A 58 30.18 -0.48 20.12
C VAL A 58 30.18 0.18 21.49
N PRO A 59 31.26 0.86 21.91
CA PRO A 59 31.26 1.66 23.13
C PRO A 59 30.22 2.78 23.08
N THR A 60 29.63 3.13 24.23
CA THR A 60 28.61 4.21 24.35
C THR A 60 29.05 5.52 23.69
N LYS A 61 30.33 5.91 23.87
CA LYS A 61 30.91 7.13 23.26
C LYS A 61 30.76 7.18 21.74
N ARG A 62 30.77 6.03 21.06
CA ARG A 62 30.56 5.97 19.62
C ARG A 62 29.11 6.24 19.24
N LEU A 63 28.15 5.88 20.10
CA LEU A 63 26.74 6.20 19.92
C LEU A 63 26.48 7.70 20.10
N ASP A 64 27.16 8.33 21.05
CA ASP A 64 27.07 9.78 21.31
C ASP A 64 27.59 10.61 20.12
N GLY A 65 28.50 10.06 19.32
CA GLY A 65 29.08 10.71 18.14
C GLY A 65 28.18 10.75 16.90
N PHE A 66 26.99 10.12 16.92
CA PHE A 66 26.06 10.19 15.80
C PHE A 66 25.31 11.53 15.75
N TYR A 67 25.29 12.16 14.58
CA TYR A 67 24.55 13.39 14.34
C TYR A 67 23.03 13.16 14.41
N GLY A 68 22.28 14.14 14.93
CA GLY A 68 20.80 14.08 15.01
C GLY A 68 20.21 14.16 16.42
N GLY A 69 21.03 14.20 17.48
CA GLY A 69 20.63 14.67 18.81
C GLY A 69 19.57 13.85 19.55
N GLY A 70 19.27 12.63 19.11
CA GLY A 70 18.25 11.78 19.73
C GLY A 70 18.74 10.99 20.94
N ARG A 71 17.86 10.71 21.91
CA ARG A 71 18.15 9.81 23.03
C ARG A 71 18.28 8.36 22.51
N HIS A 72 19.51 7.90 22.29
CA HIS A 72 19.80 6.58 21.72
C HIS A 72 19.45 5.39 22.63
N GLN A 73 19.43 5.55 23.96
CA GLN A 73 19.13 4.47 24.92
C GLN A 73 20.06 3.23 24.78
N GLY A 74 21.23 3.39 24.17
CA GLY A 74 22.15 2.31 23.85
C GLY A 74 21.95 1.70 22.46
N VAL A 75 21.14 2.28 21.57
CA VAL A 75 20.98 1.79 20.19
C VAL A 75 20.78 2.93 19.18
N VAL A 76 21.47 2.80 18.05
CA VAL A 76 21.35 3.67 16.88
C VAL A 76 21.27 2.79 15.63
N ALA A 77 20.52 3.20 14.61
CA ALA A 77 20.61 2.57 13.30
C ALA A 77 20.79 3.60 12.20
N ARG A 78 21.63 3.26 11.23
CA ARG A 78 21.69 3.95 9.94
C ARG A 78 20.71 3.28 9.00
N ILE A 79 19.90 4.11 8.37
CA ILE A 79 18.86 3.68 7.45
C ILE A 79 18.96 4.48 6.16
N GLU A 80 18.37 3.94 5.12
CA GLU A 80 18.14 4.60 3.85
C GLU A 80 16.64 4.75 3.67
N MET A 81 16.12 5.98 3.77
CA MET A 81 14.72 6.24 3.50
C MET A 81 14.53 6.44 2.00
N LYS A 82 13.48 5.86 1.41
CA LYS A 82 13.10 6.21 0.04
C LYS A 82 12.87 7.73 -0.02
N ARG A 83 13.52 8.40 -0.96
CA ARG A 83 13.26 9.81 -1.21
C ARG A 83 11.82 9.93 -1.65
N LEU A 84 11.03 10.70 -0.90
CA LEU A 84 9.67 11.00 -1.34
C LEU A 84 9.79 11.85 -2.61
N SER A 85 9.03 11.47 -3.64
CA SER A 85 8.90 12.34 -4.81
C SER A 85 8.39 13.70 -4.37
N HIS A 86 8.93 14.76 -4.99
CA HIS A 86 8.49 16.13 -4.75
C HIS A 86 7.56 16.64 -5.86
N SER A 87 7.34 15.85 -6.90
CA SER A 87 6.48 16.21 -8.03
C SER A 87 5.48 15.11 -8.34
N LEU A 88 4.31 15.53 -8.80
CA LEU A 88 3.28 14.60 -9.27
C LEU A 88 3.75 13.87 -10.54
N ASP A 89 4.51 14.58 -11.38
CA ASP A 89 5.05 14.08 -12.65
C ASP A 89 5.95 12.87 -12.46
N GLU A 90 6.92 12.94 -11.53
CA GLU A 90 7.81 11.82 -11.20
C GLU A 90 7.03 10.58 -10.73
N ILE A 91 5.95 10.76 -9.97
CA ILE A 91 5.15 9.65 -9.46
C ILE A 91 4.39 8.97 -10.60
N VAL A 92 3.78 9.76 -11.47
CA VAL A 92 2.96 9.24 -12.57
C VAL A 92 3.81 8.55 -13.62
N GLU A 93 5.04 9.01 -13.87
CA GLU A 93 5.96 8.38 -14.83
C GLU A 93 6.52 7.04 -14.33
N GLN A 94 6.62 6.85 -13.01
CA GLN A 94 7.20 5.65 -12.39
C GLN A 94 6.18 4.54 -12.12
N VAL A 95 4.88 4.82 -12.25
CA VAL A 95 3.82 3.91 -11.81
C VAL A 95 2.82 3.67 -12.94
N GLU A 96 2.72 2.41 -13.38
CA GLU A 96 1.82 2.01 -14.48
C GLU A 96 0.33 2.21 -14.13
N LYS A 97 -0.05 1.97 -12.87
CA LYS A 97 -1.45 2.06 -12.39
C LYS A 97 -1.55 2.92 -11.13
N PRO A 98 -1.38 4.25 -11.24
CA PRO A 98 -1.37 5.14 -10.09
C PRO A 98 -2.64 5.01 -9.25
N LEU A 99 -2.48 4.99 -7.93
CA LEU A 99 -3.54 5.15 -6.95
C LEU A 99 -3.22 6.43 -6.16
N LEU A 100 -3.97 7.48 -6.39
CA LEU A 100 -3.77 8.77 -5.73
C LEU A 100 -4.95 9.09 -4.83
N LEU A 101 -4.66 9.80 -3.73
CA LEU A 101 -5.68 10.43 -2.89
C LEU A 101 -5.53 11.94 -3.02
N VAL A 102 -6.64 12.63 -3.26
CA VAL A 102 -6.71 14.09 -3.38
C VAL A 102 -7.64 14.60 -2.29
N LEU A 103 -7.14 15.50 -1.45
CA LEU A 103 -7.87 16.09 -0.34
C LEU A 103 -8.17 17.56 -0.66
N ASP A 104 -9.44 17.90 -0.87
CA ASP A 104 -9.89 19.27 -1.11
C ASP A 104 -10.52 19.84 0.16
N GLY A 105 -9.77 20.68 0.88
CA GLY A 105 -10.30 21.38 2.06
C GLY A 105 -10.08 20.67 3.40
N VAL A 106 -9.25 19.63 3.48
CA VAL A 106 -8.94 18.97 4.76
C VAL A 106 -7.94 19.81 5.56
N THR A 107 -8.46 20.60 6.50
CA THR A 107 -7.69 21.55 7.32
C THR A 107 -7.34 21.04 8.72
N ASP A 108 -8.03 20.01 9.21
CA ASP A 108 -7.74 19.41 10.52
C ASP A 108 -6.49 18.49 10.45
N PRO A 109 -5.44 18.75 11.25
CA PRO A 109 -4.26 17.89 11.33
C PRO A 109 -4.56 16.43 11.68
N HIS A 110 -5.59 16.16 12.49
CA HIS A 110 -5.93 14.79 12.86
C HIS A 110 -6.49 14.02 11.64
N ASN A 111 -7.44 14.62 10.91
CA ASN A 111 -7.96 14.07 9.67
C ASN A 111 -6.88 13.88 8.59
N LEU A 112 -5.96 14.83 8.40
CA LEU A 112 -4.84 14.65 7.47
C LEU A 112 -3.96 13.46 7.88
N GLY A 113 -3.57 13.38 9.16
CA GLY A 113 -2.73 12.29 9.65
C GLY A 113 -3.40 10.92 9.47
N ALA A 114 -4.70 10.82 9.73
CA ALA A 114 -5.47 9.61 9.52
C ALA A 114 -5.57 9.25 8.02
N CYS A 115 -5.83 10.23 7.14
CA CYS A 115 -5.83 10.02 5.70
C CYS A 115 -4.48 9.53 5.16
N LEU A 116 -3.37 10.12 5.61
CA LEU A 116 -2.02 9.67 5.22
C LEU A 116 -1.78 8.22 5.64
N ARG A 117 -2.19 7.86 6.87
CA ARG A 117 -2.06 6.49 7.37
C ARG A 117 -2.85 5.50 6.52
N VAL A 118 -4.08 5.84 6.18
CA VAL A 118 -4.95 5.03 5.32
C VAL A 118 -4.39 4.93 3.90
N ALA A 119 -3.96 6.05 3.31
CA ALA A 119 -3.35 6.12 1.99
C ALA A 119 -2.09 5.23 1.91
N ASN A 120 -1.21 5.32 2.89
CA ASN A 120 -0.04 4.48 3.00
C ASN A 120 -0.41 2.98 3.08
N ALA A 121 -1.36 2.64 3.95
CA ALA A 121 -1.81 1.26 4.13
C ALA A 121 -2.47 0.67 2.88
N ALA A 122 -3.19 1.49 2.10
CA ALA A 122 -3.78 1.08 0.83
C ALA A 122 -2.77 1.01 -0.33
N GLY A 123 -1.53 1.44 -0.12
CA GLY A 123 -0.51 1.53 -1.16
C GLY A 123 -0.75 2.66 -2.16
N ALA A 124 -1.40 3.75 -1.74
CA ALA A 124 -1.52 4.95 -2.56
C ALA A 124 -0.13 5.57 -2.80
N ASN A 125 0.11 6.00 -4.04
CA ASN A 125 1.40 6.50 -4.49
C ASN A 125 1.67 7.93 -3.99
N ALA A 126 0.63 8.72 -3.80
CA ALA A 126 0.71 10.05 -3.20
C ALA A 126 -0.63 10.50 -2.62
N VAL A 127 -0.54 11.44 -1.69
CA VAL A 127 -1.65 12.30 -1.27
C VAL A 127 -1.40 13.71 -1.80
N VAL A 128 -2.40 14.29 -2.46
CA VAL A 128 -2.33 15.63 -3.06
C VAL A 128 -3.32 16.54 -2.37
N ALA A 129 -2.93 17.79 -2.09
CA ALA A 129 -3.81 18.80 -1.50
C ALA A 129 -3.48 20.20 -2.04
N PRO A 130 -4.42 21.16 -1.99
CA PRO A 130 -4.08 22.55 -2.29
C PRO A 130 -3.14 23.14 -1.22
N LYS A 131 -2.28 24.09 -1.59
CA LYS A 131 -1.46 24.84 -0.62
C LYS A 131 -2.31 25.66 0.34
N ASP A 132 -3.45 26.16 -0.13
CA ASP A 132 -4.39 26.94 0.66
C ASP A 132 -5.52 26.05 1.17
N ARG A 133 -5.96 26.31 2.41
CA ARG A 133 -7.08 25.58 3.05
C ARG A 133 -6.86 24.06 3.10
N ALA A 134 -5.62 23.65 3.37
CA ALA A 134 -5.27 22.29 3.73
C ALA A 134 -4.31 22.30 4.92
N ALA A 135 -4.30 21.23 5.71
CA ALA A 135 -3.31 21.04 6.75
C ALA A 135 -1.93 20.76 6.13
N GLY A 136 -0.88 21.33 6.73
CA GLY A 136 0.51 20.95 6.44
C GLY A 136 0.97 19.79 7.32
N ILE A 137 2.09 19.15 6.96
CA ILE A 137 2.72 18.15 7.84
C ILE A 137 3.27 18.85 9.08
N THR A 138 2.70 18.54 10.24
CA THR A 138 3.16 19.01 11.56
C THR A 138 3.48 17.82 12.46
N ALA A 139 4.08 18.05 13.62
CA ALA A 139 4.33 17.00 14.60
C ALA A 139 3.04 16.25 15.02
N ALA A 140 1.90 16.94 15.06
CA ALA A 140 0.60 16.32 15.34
C ALA A 140 0.18 15.37 14.21
N VAL A 141 0.32 15.79 12.95
CA VAL A 141 0.05 14.97 11.76
C VAL A 141 0.95 13.73 11.77
N SER A 142 2.26 13.89 11.91
CA SER A 142 3.21 12.76 11.96
C SER A 142 2.87 11.76 13.06
N LYS A 143 2.46 12.25 14.24
CA LYS A 143 2.04 11.39 15.35
C LYS A 143 0.82 10.53 14.99
N VAL A 144 -0.21 11.12 14.40
CA VAL A 144 -1.42 10.40 13.98
C VAL A 144 -1.12 9.44 12.82
N ALA A 145 -0.34 9.91 11.84
CA ALA A 145 0.06 9.17 10.66
C ALA A 145 0.92 7.92 10.97
N SER A 146 1.54 7.86 12.15
CA SER A 146 2.26 6.68 12.64
C SER A 146 3.36 6.18 11.68
N GLY A 147 4.13 7.11 11.08
CA GLY A 147 5.19 6.82 10.11
C GLY A 147 4.79 6.96 8.64
N ALA A 148 3.48 7.10 8.35
CA ALA A 148 3.00 7.30 6.99
C ALA A 148 3.38 8.68 6.42
N ALA A 149 3.46 9.72 7.25
CA ALA A 149 3.84 11.06 6.81
C ALA A 149 5.26 11.11 6.23
N GLU A 150 6.14 10.21 6.67
CA GLU A 150 7.53 10.11 6.24
C GLU A 150 7.74 9.13 5.07
N SER A 151 6.72 8.38 4.69
CA SER A 151 6.81 7.31 3.67
C SER A 151 5.80 7.44 2.53
N THR A 152 4.77 8.29 2.68
CA THR A 152 3.81 8.62 1.63
C THR A 152 4.04 10.06 1.17
N PRO A 153 4.34 10.31 -0.12
CA PRO A 153 4.48 11.65 -0.64
C PRO A 153 3.19 12.46 -0.42
N TYR A 154 3.32 13.61 0.26
CA TYR A 154 2.26 14.58 0.43
C TYR A 154 2.58 15.83 -0.39
N LEU A 155 1.87 16.03 -1.50
CA LEU A 155 2.16 17.04 -2.50
C LEU A 155 1.16 18.18 -2.41
N MET A 156 1.64 19.37 -2.05
CA MET A 156 0.82 20.58 -1.98
C MET A 156 0.90 21.39 -3.28
N VAL A 157 -0.21 21.48 -4.01
CA VAL A 157 -0.30 22.17 -5.31
C VAL A 157 -0.91 23.56 -5.18
N THR A 158 -0.48 24.51 -6.02
CA THR A 158 -1.01 25.88 -5.98
C THR A 158 -2.44 25.95 -6.54
N ASN A 159 -2.75 25.18 -7.58
CA ASN A 159 -4.08 25.15 -8.20
C ASN A 159 -4.52 23.69 -8.36
N LEU A 160 -5.52 23.30 -7.57
CA LEU A 160 -5.98 21.91 -7.54
C LEU A 160 -6.66 21.51 -8.86
N ALA A 161 -7.56 22.33 -9.39
CA ALA A 161 -8.27 22.02 -10.63
C ALA A 161 -7.32 21.83 -11.81
N ARG A 162 -6.27 22.65 -11.89
CA ARG A 162 -5.20 22.48 -12.90
C ARG A 162 -4.44 21.17 -12.70
N ALA A 163 -4.04 20.84 -11.48
CA ALA A 163 -3.35 19.57 -11.21
C ALA A 163 -4.23 18.35 -11.57
N LEU A 164 -5.55 18.43 -11.32
CA LEU A 164 -6.49 17.40 -11.74
C LEU A 164 -6.59 17.28 -13.26
N ALA A 165 -6.58 18.39 -14.01
CA ALA A 165 -6.55 18.36 -15.46
C ALA A 165 -5.26 17.72 -16.01
N GLU A 166 -4.10 18.06 -15.44
CA GLU A 166 -2.80 17.48 -15.81
C GLU A 166 -2.76 15.96 -15.54
N LEU A 167 -3.43 15.47 -14.49
CA LEU A 167 -3.60 14.04 -14.24
C LEU A 167 -4.44 13.34 -15.32
N LYS A 168 -5.52 13.98 -15.79
CA LYS A 168 -6.36 13.42 -16.87
C LYS A 168 -5.61 13.29 -18.18
N GLU A 169 -4.79 14.28 -18.53
CA GLU A 169 -3.92 14.22 -19.72
C GLU A 169 -2.96 13.02 -19.68
N ARG A 170 -2.67 12.50 -18.49
CA ARG A 170 -1.84 11.31 -18.24
C ARG A 170 -2.67 10.02 -18.08
N ASN A 171 -3.93 10.02 -18.51
CA ASN A 171 -4.86 8.88 -18.41
C ASN A 171 -5.17 8.42 -16.97
N ILE A 172 -5.09 9.32 -16.00
CA ILE A 172 -5.51 9.06 -14.63
C ILE A 172 -6.91 9.65 -14.46
N TRP A 173 -7.85 8.78 -14.14
CA TRP A 173 -9.23 9.20 -13.93
C TRP A 173 -9.41 9.86 -12.58
N ILE A 174 -10.16 10.96 -12.57
CA ILE A 174 -10.49 11.72 -11.38
C ILE A 174 -11.87 11.28 -10.89
N VAL A 175 -11.92 10.62 -9.74
CA VAL A 175 -13.17 10.10 -9.18
C VAL A 175 -13.45 10.79 -7.85
N GLY A 176 -14.51 11.59 -7.79
CA GLY A 176 -14.93 12.29 -6.58
C GLY A 176 -15.92 11.46 -5.74
N ALA A 177 -15.73 11.45 -4.43
CA ALA A 177 -16.73 10.91 -3.51
C ALA A 177 -17.69 12.04 -3.09
N ASP A 178 -18.95 11.91 -3.50
CA ASP A 178 -19.99 12.91 -3.26
C ASP A 178 -21.30 12.21 -2.92
N GLU A 179 -21.93 12.59 -1.80
CA GLU A 179 -23.20 12.01 -1.35
C GLU A 179 -24.32 12.14 -2.39
N ARG A 180 -24.25 13.17 -3.25
CA ARG A 180 -25.26 13.49 -4.26
C ARG A 180 -25.04 12.76 -5.57
N ALA A 181 -24.02 11.90 -5.66
CA ALA A 181 -23.76 11.11 -6.85
C ALA A 181 -24.86 10.06 -7.06
N GLU A 182 -25.20 9.79 -8.33
CA GLU A 182 -26.25 8.82 -8.69
C GLU A 182 -25.81 7.37 -8.41
N LYS A 183 -24.57 7.04 -8.78
CA LYS A 183 -24.00 5.70 -8.64
C LYS A 183 -23.27 5.56 -7.32
N THR A 184 -23.42 4.41 -6.69
CA THR A 184 -22.57 4.03 -5.56
C THR A 184 -21.17 3.63 -6.05
N LEU A 185 -20.18 3.67 -5.14
CA LEU A 185 -18.82 3.20 -5.45
C LEU A 185 -18.77 1.73 -5.87
N TYR A 186 -19.81 0.95 -5.56
CA TYR A 186 -19.89 -0.49 -5.85
C TYR A 186 -20.49 -0.77 -7.22
N GLU A 187 -21.34 0.12 -7.73
CA GLU A 187 -21.95 0.02 -9.06
C GLU A 187 -21.10 0.69 -10.14
N ALA A 188 -20.29 1.68 -9.74
CA ALA A 188 -19.42 2.41 -10.63
C ALA A 188 -18.35 1.51 -11.29
N ASP A 189 -18.14 1.71 -12.59
CA ASP A 189 -17.03 1.08 -13.29
C ASP A 189 -15.74 1.86 -13.02
N LEU A 190 -15.02 1.45 -11.98
CA LEU A 190 -13.85 2.16 -11.51
C LEU A 190 -12.59 1.79 -12.32
N PRO A 191 -11.83 2.77 -12.81
CA PRO A 191 -10.60 2.56 -13.56
C PRO A 191 -9.47 2.07 -12.67
N ASP A 192 -8.48 1.43 -13.30
CA ASP A 192 -7.27 1.00 -12.59
C ASP A 192 -6.41 2.20 -12.21
N SER A 193 -6.13 3.13 -13.13
CA SER A 193 -5.40 4.38 -12.84
C SER A 193 -6.36 5.45 -12.34
N ILE A 194 -6.29 5.78 -11.04
CA ILE A 194 -7.33 6.57 -10.37
C ILE A 194 -6.75 7.56 -9.35
N ALA A 195 -7.31 8.75 -9.34
CA ALA A 195 -7.16 9.74 -8.28
C ALA A 195 -8.51 9.95 -7.58
N TRP A 196 -8.60 9.49 -6.33
CA TRP A 196 -9.78 9.69 -5.50
C TRP A 196 -9.81 11.09 -4.92
N VAL A 197 -10.88 11.83 -5.15
CA VAL A 197 -11.05 13.18 -4.61
C VAL A 197 -12.06 13.16 -3.47
N LEU A 198 -11.62 13.63 -2.31
CA LEU A 198 -12.46 13.76 -1.11
C LEU A 198 -12.49 15.20 -0.66
N GLY A 199 -13.68 15.67 -0.31
CA GLY A 199 -13.91 17.00 0.22
C GLY A 199 -13.66 17.12 1.72
N ALA A 200 -13.80 18.34 2.22
CA ALA A 200 -13.84 18.62 3.64
C ALA A 200 -15.11 18.02 4.28
N GLU A 201 -15.05 17.78 5.58
CA GLU A 201 -16.25 17.41 6.33
C GLU A 201 -17.27 18.55 6.28
N GLY A 202 -18.56 18.21 6.11
CA GLY A 202 -19.65 19.17 5.97
C GLY A 202 -19.77 19.75 4.57
N GLU A 203 -18.88 20.67 4.17
CA GLU A 203 -19.00 21.38 2.88
C GLU A 203 -18.74 20.47 1.66
N GLY A 204 -18.06 19.35 1.84
CA GLY A 204 -17.69 18.44 0.76
C GLY A 204 -16.63 19.06 -0.17
N MET A 205 -16.67 18.66 -1.44
CA MET A 205 -15.74 19.17 -2.46
C MET A 205 -16.17 20.55 -2.94
N ARG A 206 -15.19 21.41 -3.26
CA ARG A 206 -15.49 22.69 -3.90
C ARG A 206 -16.07 22.47 -5.29
N ARG A 207 -16.88 23.43 -5.76
CA ARG A 207 -17.54 23.37 -7.07
C ARG A 207 -16.58 23.03 -8.21
N LEU A 208 -15.48 23.78 -8.35
CA LEU A 208 -14.51 23.56 -9.44
C LEU A 208 -13.84 22.17 -9.35
N THR A 209 -13.55 21.70 -8.14
CA THR A 209 -13.01 20.36 -7.92
C THR A 209 -14.00 19.28 -8.35
N ARG A 210 -15.27 19.43 -7.95
CA ARG A 210 -16.37 18.53 -8.33
C ARG A 210 -16.59 18.51 -9.84
N GLU A 211 -16.61 19.68 -10.50
CA GLU A 211 -16.73 19.82 -11.95
C GLU A 211 -15.52 19.23 -12.69
N SER A 212 -14.36 19.17 -12.03
CA SER A 212 -13.15 18.55 -12.59
C SER A 212 -13.12 17.03 -12.45
N CYS A 213 -14.08 16.39 -11.77
CA CYS A 213 -14.13 14.93 -11.68
C CYS A 213 -14.67 14.31 -12.99
N ASP A 214 -14.08 13.20 -13.44
CA ASP A 214 -14.62 12.40 -14.56
C ASP A 214 -15.85 11.59 -14.13
N LEU A 215 -15.86 11.19 -12.87
CA LEU A 215 -16.95 10.44 -12.26
C LEU A 215 -17.18 10.90 -10.83
N LEU A 216 -18.44 11.00 -10.44
CA LEU A 216 -18.85 11.15 -9.04
C LEU A 216 -19.51 9.86 -8.58
N VAL A 217 -19.15 9.41 -7.38
CA VAL A 217 -19.74 8.24 -6.74
C VAL A 217 -20.08 8.54 -5.29
N ARG A 218 -21.08 7.84 -4.75
CA ARG A 218 -21.40 7.91 -3.32
C ARG A 218 -20.98 6.65 -2.59
N ILE A 219 -20.58 6.79 -1.33
CA ILE A 219 -20.50 5.66 -0.41
C ILE A 219 -21.94 5.37 0.06
N PRO A 220 -22.46 4.15 -0.14
CA PRO A 220 -23.82 3.84 0.29
C PRO A 220 -23.89 3.84 1.83
N MET A 221 -24.74 4.71 2.36
CA MET A 221 -25.01 4.85 3.80
C MET A 221 -26.27 4.04 4.13
N GLY A 222 -26.15 3.08 5.04
CA GLY A 222 -27.26 2.20 5.46
C GLY A 222 -27.88 2.57 6.82
N GLY A 223 -27.46 3.67 7.43
CA GLY A 223 -27.89 4.09 8.77
C GLY A 223 -28.36 5.54 8.79
N GLU A 224 -28.47 6.11 9.99
CA GLU A 224 -29.03 7.45 10.23
C GLU A 224 -28.03 8.60 9.97
N VAL A 225 -26.74 8.30 9.85
CA VAL A 225 -25.71 9.31 9.59
C VAL A 225 -25.58 9.58 8.09
N GLU A 226 -25.53 10.85 7.73
CA GLU A 226 -25.50 11.31 6.32
C GLU A 226 -24.12 11.17 5.69
N SER A 227 -23.05 11.24 6.49
CA SER A 227 -21.68 11.19 6.01
C SER A 227 -20.72 10.48 6.95
N LEU A 228 -19.56 10.12 6.41
CA LEU A 228 -18.44 9.54 7.15
C LEU A 228 -17.34 10.58 7.35
N ASN A 229 -16.55 10.41 8.40
CA ASN A 229 -15.29 11.12 8.55
C ASN A 229 -14.42 10.93 7.30
N VAL A 230 -13.72 11.99 6.87
CA VAL A 230 -12.97 11.98 5.59
C VAL A 230 -11.93 10.86 5.52
N SER A 231 -11.29 10.50 6.63
CA SER A 231 -10.31 9.41 6.65
C SER A 231 -10.94 8.03 6.50
N VAL A 232 -12.17 7.87 6.99
CA VAL A 232 -12.97 6.64 6.80
C VAL A 232 -13.42 6.55 5.34
N SER A 233 -13.90 7.65 4.76
CA SER A 233 -14.22 7.72 3.33
C SER A 233 -13.02 7.38 2.45
N ALA A 234 -11.83 7.90 2.79
CA ALA A 234 -10.57 7.53 2.13
C ALA A 234 -10.30 6.03 2.23
N GLY A 235 -10.55 5.42 3.38
CA GLY A 235 -10.40 3.99 3.58
C GLY A 235 -11.31 3.20 2.66
N VAL A 236 -12.59 3.52 2.63
CA VAL A 236 -13.57 2.84 1.78
C VAL A 236 -13.22 2.96 0.30
N CYS A 237 -12.90 4.17 -0.17
CA CYS A 237 -12.54 4.43 -1.57
C CYS A 237 -11.25 3.72 -1.98
N LEU A 238 -10.17 3.91 -1.23
CA LEU A 238 -8.86 3.36 -1.58
C LEU A 238 -8.83 1.83 -1.49
N PHE A 239 -9.36 1.25 -0.40
CA PHE A 239 -9.43 -0.20 -0.29
C PHE A 239 -10.48 -0.82 -1.24
N GLY A 240 -11.48 -0.05 -1.67
CA GLY A 240 -12.35 -0.42 -2.78
C GLY A 240 -11.55 -0.65 -4.08
N SER A 241 -10.65 0.27 -4.42
CA SER A 241 -9.72 0.10 -5.55
C SER A 241 -8.75 -1.07 -5.34
N VAL A 242 -8.17 -1.22 -4.16
CA VAL A 242 -7.26 -2.35 -3.83
C VAL A 242 -7.97 -3.69 -4.02
N ARG A 243 -9.18 -3.84 -3.48
CA ARG A 243 -10.01 -5.05 -3.63
C ARG A 243 -10.28 -5.35 -5.11
N ARG A 244 -10.67 -4.34 -5.89
CA ARG A 244 -10.98 -4.50 -7.32
C ARG A 244 -9.74 -4.94 -8.11
N ARG A 245 -8.59 -4.31 -7.88
CA ARG A 245 -7.31 -4.69 -8.51
C ARG A 245 -6.90 -6.11 -8.15
N ALA A 246 -7.09 -6.52 -6.89
CA ALA A 246 -6.84 -7.90 -6.46
C ALA A 246 -7.80 -8.91 -7.12
N ALA A 247 -9.08 -8.59 -7.20
CA ALA A 247 -10.09 -9.43 -7.84
C ALA A 247 -9.85 -9.58 -9.35
N MET A 248 -9.42 -8.53 -10.07
CA MET A 248 -9.02 -8.63 -11.49
C MET A 248 -7.82 -9.55 -11.68
N LYS A 249 -6.84 -9.53 -10.76
CA LYS A 249 -5.71 -10.47 -10.76
C LYS A 249 -6.18 -11.90 -10.52
N ALA A 250 -7.19 -12.09 -9.68
CA ALA A 250 -7.83 -13.38 -9.44
C ALA A 250 -8.77 -13.81 -10.58
N ALA A 251 -9.40 -12.90 -11.33
CA ALA A 251 -10.25 -13.23 -12.47
C ALA A 251 -9.44 -13.70 -13.69
N LYS A 252 -8.16 -13.28 -13.81
CA LYS A 252 -7.19 -13.89 -14.74
C LYS A 252 -6.82 -15.32 -14.36
N TYR A 253 -7.11 -15.74 -13.14
CA TYR A 253 -6.95 -17.12 -12.71
C TYR A 253 -8.23 -17.89 -13.07
N SER A 254 -8.22 -18.57 -14.21
CA SER A 254 -9.16 -19.66 -14.44
C SER A 254 -8.70 -20.88 -13.65
N PRO A 255 -9.52 -21.46 -12.77
CA PRO A 255 -9.27 -22.80 -12.27
C PRO A 255 -9.07 -23.73 -13.48
N PRO A 256 -8.10 -24.65 -13.45
CA PRO A 256 -7.94 -25.62 -14.53
C PRO A 256 -9.23 -26.38 -14.72
N ASP A 257 -9.63 -26.63 -15.97
CA ASP A 257 -10.77 -27.48 -16.26
C ASP A 257 -10.52 -28.86 -15.63
N PRO A 258 -11.37 -29.31 -14.69
CA PRO A 258 -11.18 -30.61 -14.02
C PRO A 258 -11.30 -31.79 -14.99
N THR A 259 -11.85 -31.59 -16.19
CA THR A 259 -11.96 -32.60 -17.25
C THR A 259 -10.74 -32.68 -18.16
N GLN A 260 -9.92 -31.62 -18.21
CA GLN A 260 -8.65 -31.59 -18.92
C GLN A 260 -7.52 -32.07 -18.00
N ILE A 261 -7.21 -33.36 -18.10
CA ILE A 261 -6.16 -34.06 -17.33
C ILE A 261 -4.75 -33.70 -17.85
N GLU A 262 -4.58 -32.62 -18.61
CA GLU A 262 -3.27 -32.17 -19.02
C GLU A 262 -2.54 -31.51 -17.83
N LEU A 263 -1.37 -32.07 -17.49
CA LEU A 263 -0.51 -31.67 -16.38
C LEU A 263 0.12 -30.29 -16.62
N LYS A 264 -0.67 -29.22 -16.60
CA LYS A 264 -0.15 -27.85 -16.53
C LYS A 264 0.36 -27.56 -15.11
N PRO A 265 1.53 -26.91 -14.95
CA PRO A 265 2.09 -26.62 -13.63
C PRO A 265 1.12 -25.87 -12.71
N GLU A 266 0.30 -24.97 -13.27
CA GLU A 266 -0.68 -24.20 -12.50
C GLU A 266 -1.82 -25.07 -11.94
N ALA A 267 -2.12 -26.20 -12.60
CA ALA A 267 -3.16 -27.12 -12.16
C ALA A 267 -2.74 -27.98 -10.97
N LEU A 268 -1.49 -28.41 -10.95
CA LEU A 268 -0.94 -29.20 -9.85
C LEU A 268 -0.94 -28.42 -8.53
N ASP A 269 -0.60 -27.14 -8.58
CA ASP A 269 -0.59 -26.25 -7.41
C ASP A 269 -2.00 -25.93 -6.89
N TYR A 270 -3.00 -25.91 -7.77
CA TYR A 270 -4.41 -25.80 -7.37
C TYR A 270 -4.85 -27.05 -6.62
N TRP A 271 -4.70 -28.23 -7.25
CA TRP A 271 -5.12 -29.49 -6.64
C TRP A 271 -4.33 -29.81 -5.37
N ALA A 272 -3.06 -29.42 -5.27
CA ALA A 272 -2.25 -29.57 -4.07
C ALA A 272 -2.82 -28.80 -2.89
N ARG A 273 -3.28 -27.57 -3.13
CA ARG A 273 -3.96 -26.76 -2.12
C ARG A 273 -5.34 -27.34 -1.77
N THR A 274 -6.14 -27.67 -2.78
CA THR A 274 -7.53 -28.15 -2.58
C THR A 274 -7.59 -29.51 -1.90
N LEU A 275 -6.66 -30.42 -2.20
CA LEU A 275 -6.60 -31.77 -1.64
C LEU A 275 -5.62 -31.89 -0.46
N GLU A 276 -5.06 -30.77 0.00
CA GLU A 276 -4.08 -30.69 1.08
C GLU A 276 -2.93 -31.72 0.94
N THR A 277 -2.36 -31.80 -0.26
CA THR A 277 -1.35 -32.82 -0.60
C THR A 277 -0.23 -32.24 -1.46
N LYS A 278 0.83 -33.03 -1.68
CA LYS A 278 1.98 -32.61 -2.47
C LYS A 278 1.70 -32.68 -3.99
N PRO A 279 2.10 -31.68 -4.80
CA PRO A 279 1.95 -31.70 -6.26
C PRO A 279 2.44 -32.99 -6.93
N GLU A 280 3.52 -33.58 -6.43
CA GLU A 280 4.12 -34.79 -6.97
C GLU A 280 3.22 -36.03 -6.78
N ARG A 281 2.46 -36.07 -5.68
CA ARG A 281 1.49 -37.16 -5.43
C ARG A 281 0.33 -37.08 -6.41
N ILE A 282 -0.16 -35.87 -6.69
CA ILE A 282 -1.22 -35.62 -7.67
C ILE A 282 -0.74 -35.98 -9.07
N LYS A 283 0.46 -35.52 -9.45
CA LYS A 283 1.07 -35.86 -10.74
C LYS A 283 1.18 -37.37 -10.95
N LYS A 284 1.63 -38.12 -9.93
CA LYS A 284 1.74 -39.58 -9.98
C LYS A 284 0.37 -40.27 -10.08
N ALA A 285 -0.64 -39.77 -9.36
CA ALA A 285 -2.00 -40.30 -9.42
C ALA A 285 -2.63 -40.05 -10.81
N VAL A 286 -2.49 -38.84 -11.34
CA VAL A 286 -2.96 -38.45 -12.68
C VAL A 286 -2.29 -39.27 -13.77
N GLN A 287 -0.97 -39.47 -13.72
CA GLN A 287 -0.25 -40.32 -14.69
C GLN A 287 -0.69 -41.79 -14.64
N LYS A 288 -1.10 -42.29 -13.47
CA LYS A 288 -1.59 -43.66 -13.31
C LYS A 288 -3.01 -43.84 -13.83
N VAL A 289 -3.88 -42.85 -13.62
CA VAL A 289 -5.30 -42.91 -13.97
C VAL A 289 -5.55 -42.48 -15.41
N GLY A 290 -4.77 -41.56 -15.97
CA GLY A 290 -4.93 -41.02 -17.32
C GLY A 290 -5.14 -42.08 -18.41
N PRO A 291 -4.28 -43.11 -18.52
CA PRO A 291 -4.45 -44.17 -19.52
C PRO A 291 -5.76 -44.97 -19.38
N VAL A 292 -6.21 -45.20 -18.14
CA VAL A 292 -7.47 -45.89 -17.85
C VAL A 292 -8.65 -45.02 -18.27
N LEU A 293 -8.58 -43.73 -17.96
CA LEU A 293 -9.64 -42.76 -18.24
C LEU A 293 -9.81 -42.52 -19.74
N GLU A 294 -8.72 -42.50 -20.52
CA GLU A 294 -8.76 -42.45 -21.99
C GLU A 294 -9.36 -43.72 -22.60
N THR A 295 -9.11 -44.88 -21.99
CA THR A 295 -9.74 -46.15 -22.42
C THR A 295 -11.25 -46.10 -22.20
N VAL A 296 -11.69 -45.64 -21.03
CA VAL A 296 -13.12 -45.49 -20.71
C VAL A 296 -13.81 -44.46 -21.62
N LYS A 297 -13.18 -43.31 -21.89
CA LYS A 297 -13.71 -42.31 -22.84
C LYS A 297 -13.91 -42.90 -24.24
N LYS A 298 -12.95 -43.71 -24.71
CA LYS A 298 -13.01 -44.38 -26.01
C LYS A 298 -14.15 -45.40 -26.09
N GLU A 299 -14.36 -46.19 -25.04
CA GLU A 299 -15.48 -47.15 -24.97
C GLU A 299 -16.85 -46.45 -24.91
N LEU A 300 -16.92 -45.30 -24.24
CA LEU A 300 -18.15 -44.49 -24.12
C LEU A 300 -18.40 -43.57 -25.32
N GLY A 301 -17.53 -43.56 -26.34
CA GLY A 301 -17.66 -42.70 -27.51
C GLY A 301 -17.48 -41.20 -27.24
N ILE A 302 -16.85 -40.83 -26.11
CA ILE A 302 -16.61 -39.45 -25.70
C ILE A 302 -15.28 -39.00 -26.33
N ALA A 303 -15.34 -38.44 -27.55
CA ALA A 303 -14.16 -37.94 -28.25
C ALA A 303 -13.81 -36.49 -27.83
N GLY A 304 -12.61 -36.32 -27.27
CA GLY A 304 -11.79 -35.10 -27.30
C GLY A 304 -12.39 -33.75 -26.86
N VAL A 305 -12.11 -33.35 -25.61
CA VAL A 305 -11.96 -31.95 -25.16
C VAL A 305 -10.71 -31.86 -24.29
#